data_AF-A0A8T5MSV7-F1
#
_entry.id   AF-A0A8T5MSV7-F1
#
_cell.length_a   1.000
_cell.length_b   1.000
_cell.length_c   1.000
_cell.angle_alpha   90.00
_cell.angle_beta   90.00
_cell.angle_gamma   90.00
#
_symmetry.space_group_name_H-M   'P 1'
#
loop_
_entity.id
_entity.type
_entity.pdbx_description
1 polymer ?
#
loop_
_entity_poly.entity_id
_entity_poly.type
_entity_poly.pdbx_seq_one_letter_code
_entity_poly.pdbx_strand_id
1 'polypeptide(L)'
;SKPLEVLGIEVEECPASSTLHFLQTMPTMLNRPMGWITLITLPFMGLTGPRFDGFTGLLIQFYQPAGWALPLGNGIFWIANSLFWIGYISFCVGALNCLPVAPLDGKYVFRDIALSGAGLITKDEERRERMSNAAVHALALLLFASIVFLFIAPYLVHLHR
;
A
#
# COMPACT_ATOMS: atom_id res chain seq x y z
N SER A 1 9.18 11.41 -30.42
CA SER A 1 8.97 11.01 -31.82
C SER A 1 7.48 11.08 -32.08
N LYS A 2 7.02 11.67 -33.20
CA LYS A 2 5.58 11.75 -33.52
C LYS A 2 4.98 10.34 -33.65
N PRO A 3 3.77 10.07 -33.14
CA PRO A 3 3.09 8.80 -33.37
C PRO A 3 2.73 8.67 -34.86
N LEU A 4 3.03 7.51 -35.43
CA LEU A 4 2.67 7.15 -36.80
C LEU A 4 1.19 6.71 -36.82
N GLU A 5 0.29 7.64 -37.11
CA GLU A 5 -1.11 7.37 -37.46
C GLU A 5 -1.18 6.73 -38.86
N VAL A 6 -0.83 5.44 -38.97
CA VAL A 6 -0.87 4.73 -40.25
C VAL A 6 -1.59 3.40 -40.06
N LEU A 7 -2.89 3.45 -39.71
CA LEU A 7 -3.95 2.44 -40.02
C LEU A 7 -5.24 2.59 -39.19
N GLY A 8 -5.43 3.65 -38.39
CA GLY A 8 -6.55 3.71 -37.43
C GLY A 8 -6.34 2.84 -36.18
N ILE A 9 -5.10 2.37 -35.98
CA ILE A 9 -4.61 1.78 -34.74
C ILE A 9 -3.57 2.75 -34.20
N GLU A 10 -3.85 3.35 -33.06
CA GLU A 10 -2.86 4.14 -32.33
C GLU A 10 -2.00 3.17 -31.51
N VAL A 11 -0.69 3.18 -31.73
CA VAL A 11 0.23 2.51 -30.81
C VAL A 11 0.33 3.42 -29.59
N GLU A 12 -0.42 3.10 -28.53
CA GLU A 12 -0.23 3.74 -27.23
C GLU A 12 1.27 3.69 -26.89
N GLU A 13 1.82 4.84 -26.46
CA GLU A 13 3.22 4.95 -26.10
C GLU A 13 3.62 3.85 -25.10
N CYS A 14 4.80 3.26 -25.29
CA CYS A 14 5.27 2.15 -24.47
C CYS A 14 5.17 2.47 -22.96
N PRO A 15 4.31 1.78 -22.18
CA PRO A 15 4.12 2.08 -20.76
C PRO A 15 5.39 1.85 -19.92
N ALA A 16 6.38 1.16 -20.46
CA ALA A 16 7.59 0.80 -19.74
C ALA A 16 8.41 2.02 -19.30
N SER A 17 8.57 3.03 -20.16
CA SER A 17 9.38 4.22 -19.83
C SER A 17 8.72 5.05 -18.73
N SER A 18 7.42 5.26 -18.81
CA SER A 18 6.63 6.00 -17.82
C SER A 18 6.56 5.23 -16.50
N THR A 19 6.38 3.90 -16.54
CA THR A 19 6.40 3.03 -15.36
C THR A 19 7.78 3.03 -14.70
N LEU A 20 8.87 2.93 -15.47
CA LEU A 20 10.23 2.96 -14.93
C LEU A 20 10.53 4.31 -14.28
N HIS A 21 10.17 5.41 -14.94
CA HIS A 21 10.33 6.75 -14.38
C HIS A 21 9.54 6.89 -13.08
N PHE A 22 8.30 6.39 -13.04
CA PHE A 22 7.50 6.38 -11.83
C PHE A 22 8.16 5.58 -10.69
N LEU A 23 8.66 4.37 -10.98
CA LEU A 23 9.39 3.54 -10.01
C LEU A 23 10.66 4.24 -9.49
N GLN A 24 11.39 4.95 -10.36
CA GLN A 24 12.57 5.75 -9.98
C GLN A 24 12.20 6.95 -9.10
N THR A 25 11.02 7.52 -9.26
CA THR A 25 10.53 8.63 -8.42
C THR A 25 9.96 8.16 -7.08
N MET A 26 9.66 6.87 -6.89
CA MET A 26 9.10 6.39 -5.62
C MET A 26 9.89 6.77 -4.37
N PRO A 27 11.22 6.61 -4.32
CA PRO A 27 12.00 6.98 -3.13
C PRO A 27 11.85 8.45 -2.75
N THR A 28 11.75 9.35 -3.72
CA THR A 28 11.57 10.78 -3.45
C THR A 28 10.14 11.11 -3.04
N MET A 29 9.14 10.37 -3.53
CA MET A 29 7.75 10.52 -3.12
C MET A 29 7.52 10.15 -1.65
N LEU A 30 8.31 9.24 -1.08
CA LEU A 30 8.21 8.84 0.34
C LEU A 30 8.53 9.98 1.32
N ASN A 31 9.14 11.08 0.87
CA ASN A 31 9.28 12.30 1.67
C ASN A 31 7.96 13.04 1.91
N ARG A 32 6.87 12.60 1.27
CA ARG A 32 5.53 13.18 1.38
C ARG A 32 4.53 12.10 1.80
N PRO A 33 3.48 12.45 2.58
CA PRO A 33 2.44 11.50 2.97
C PRO A 33 1.74 10.87 1.76
N MET A 34 1.65 11.60 0.65
CA MET A 34 1.09 11.07 -0.60
C MET A 34 1.88 9.88 -1.15
N GLY A 35 3.22 9.88 -1.03
CA GLY A 35 4.03 8.75 -1.48
C GLY A 35 3.79 7.47 -0.68
N TRP A 36 3.47 7.60 0.60
CA TRP A 36 3.08 6.46 1.44
C TRP A 36 1.74 5.87 1.00
N ILE A 37 0.76 6.71 0.66
CA ILE A 37 -0.52 6.28 0.12
C ILE A 37 -0.29 5.52 -1.20
N THR A 38 0.50 6.11 -2.10
CA THR A 38 0.88 5.47 -3.37
C THR A 38 1.54 4.11 -3.17
N LEU A 39 2.45 3.96 -2.19
CA LEU A 39 3.10 2.69 -1.89
C LEU A 39 2.11 1.63 -1.42
N ILE A 40 1.16 2.01 -0.54
CA ILE A 40 0.13 1.10 -0.02
C ILE A 40 -0.81 0.66 -1.15
N THR A 41 -1.22 1.56 -2.03
CA THR A 41 -2.16 1.28 -3.11
C THR A 41 -1.50 0.72 -4.37
N LEU A 42 -0.17 0.68 -4.42
CA LEU A 42 0.63 0.32 -5.59
C LEU A 42 0.15 -0.93 -6.34
N PRO A 43 -0.05 -2.11 -5.70
CA PRO A 43 -0.47 -3.31 -6.42
C PRO A 43 -1.91 -3.25 -6.96
N PHE A 44 -2.68 -2.27 -6.51
CA PHE A 44 -4.08 -2.05 -6.88
C PHE A 44 -4.25 -0.87 -7.83
N MET A 45 -3.21 -0.05 -8.02
CA MET A 45 -3.22 1.17 -8.80
C MET A 45 -2.56 0.97 -10.17
N GLY A 46 -3.12 1.61 -11.20
CA GLY A 46 -2.42 1.80 -12.48
C GLY A 46 -1.46 2.97 -12.34
N LEU A 47 -0.16 2.74 -12.58
CA LEU A 47 0.87 3.76 -12.35
C LEU A 47 0.84 4.84 -13.43
N THR A 48 0.66 4.44 -14.69
CA THR A 48 0.48 5.29 -15.88
C THR A 48 -0.19 4.50 -17.02
N GLY A 49 -0.78 3.35 -16.72
CA GLY A 49 -1.27 2.35 -17.67
C GLY A 49 -1.98 1.20 -16.93
N PRO A 50 -1.93 -0.06 -17.40
CA PRO A 50 -2.56 -1.18 -16.71
C PRO A 50 -2.06 -1.31 -15.26
N ARG A 51 -2.90 -1.90 -14.40
CA ARG A 51 -2.62 -2.12 -12.97
C ARG A 51 -1.24 -2.74 -12.79
N PHE A 52 -0.43 -2.16 -11.89
CA PHE A 52 0.85 -2.76 -11.53
C PHE A 52 0.60 -3.97 -10.64
N ASP A 53 0.65 -5.18 -11.18
CA ASP A 53 0.44 -6.43 -10.45
C ASP A 53 1.77 -7.14 -10.11
N GLY A 54 2.87 -6.41 -10.22
CA GLY A 54 4.24 -6.89 -9.98
C GLY A 54 5.06 -7.00 -11.27
N PHE A 55 6.14 -7.76 -11.21
CA PHE A 55 7.03 -7.97 -12.36
C PHE A 55 6.52 -9.14 -13.22
N THR A 56 5.30 -9.00 -13.75
CA THR A 56 4.61 -10.04 -14.55
C THR A 56 3.90 -9.45 -15.78
N GLY A 57 3.28 -10.32 -16.59
CA GLY A 57 2.36 -9.91 -17.67
C GLY A 57 3.00 -8.99 -18.73
N LEU A 58 2.32 -7.88 -19.02
CA LEU A 58 2.77 -6.89 -19.99
C LEU A 58 4.09 -6.24 -19.60
N LEU A 59 4.38 -6.08 -18.31
CA LEU A 59 5.58 -5.37 -17.86
C LEU A 59 6.84 -6.10 -18.34
N ILE A 60 6.92 -7.41 -18.12
CA ILE A 60 8.10 -8.22 -18.50
C ILE A 60 8.28 -8.38 -20.02
N GLN A 61 7.25 -8.12 -20.82
CA GLN A 61 7.37 -8.14 -22.28
C GLN A 61 8.20 -6.95 -22.80
N PHE A 62 8.28 -5.86 -22.03
CA PHE A 62 9.03 -4.66 -22.39
C PHE A 62 10.42 -4.59 -21.77
N TYR A 63 10.80 -5.54 -20.92
CA TYR A 63 12.14 -5.61 -20.31
C TYR A 63 12.86 -6.90 -20.71
N GLN A 64 14.16 -6.79 -20.94
CA GLN A 64 15.02 -7.93 -21.23
C GLN A 64 16.16 -7.98 -20.19
N PRO A 65 16.53 -9.18 -19.70
CA PRO A 65 17.67 -9.31 -18.80
C PRO A 65 18.95 -8.78 -19.46
N ALA A 66 19.70 -7.94 -18.75
CA ALA A 66 20.91 -7.31 -19.24
C ALA A 66 22.07 -7.45 -18.23
N GLY A 67 23.32 -7.43 -18.71
CA GLY A 67 24.51 -7.48 -17.87
C GLY A 67 24.59 -8.78 -17.04
N TRP A 68 24.71 -8.64 -15.72
CA TRP A 68 24.80 -9.77 -14.79
C TRP A 68 23.53 -10.64 -14.74
N ALA A 69 22.40 -10.11 -15.22
CA ALA A 69 21.13 -10.82 -15.24
C ALA A 69 20.93 -11.73 -16.48
N LEU A 70 21.82 -11.65 -17.49
CA LEU A 70 21.74 -12.51 -18.68
C LEU A 70 21.65 -14.02 -18.34
N PRO A 71 22.50 -14.56 -17.45
CA PRO A 71 22.47 -15.99 -17.12
C PRO A 71 21.19 -16.43 -16.41
N LEU A 72 20.50 -15.49 -15.76
CA LEU A 72 19.24 -15.75 -15.04
C LEU A 72 18.04 -15.78 -15.99
N GLY A 73 18.16 -15.23 -17.20
CA GLY A 73 17.07 -15.15 -18.17
C GLY A 73 15.80 -14.58 -17.53
N ASN A 74 14.66 -15.21 -17.78
CA ASN A 74 13.39 -14.80 -17.18
C ASN A 74 13.33 -15.03 -15.65
N GLY A 75 14.25 -15.79 -15.07
CA GLY A 75 14.33 -16.04 -13.63
C GLY A 75 14.50 -14.75 -12.80
N ILE A 76 15.12 -13.71 -13.37
CA ILE A 76 15.26 -12.42 -12.69
C ILE A 76 13.90 -11.77 -12.38
N PHE A 77 12.91 -11.92 -13.26
CA PHE A 77 11.58 -11.36 -13.05
C PHE A 77 10.82 -12.11 -11.96
N TRP A 78 11.02 -13.43 -11.83
CA TRP A 78 10.49 -14.21 -10.72
C TRP A 78 11.06 -13.77 -9.37
N ILE A 79 12.37 -13.55 -9.32
CA ILE A 79 13.05 -13.03 -8.13
C ILE A 79 12.52 -11.63 -7.79
N ALA A 80 12.47 -10.73 -8.76
CA ALA A 80 11.96 -9.37 -8.59
C ALA A 80 10.51 -9.36 -8.10
N ASN A 81 9.65 -10.18 -8.71
CA ASN A 81 8.25 -10.32 -8.30
C ASN A 81 8.13 -10.87 -6.86
N SER A 82 8.94 -11.87 -6.51
CA SER A 82 8.93 -12.44 -5.17
C SER A 82 9.40 -11.43 -4.13
N LEU A 83 10.50 -10.71 -4.39
CA LEU A 83 10.99 -9.64 -3.53
C LEU A 83 9.97 -8.52 -3.36
N PHE A 84 9.29 -8.15 -4.45
CA PHE A 84 8.21 -7.17 -4.41
C PHE A 84 7.09 -7.61 -3.45
N TRP A 85 6.55 -8.82 -3.64
CA TRP A 85 5.44 -9.31 -2.81
C TRP A 85 5.85 -9.58 -1.36
N ILE A 86 7.03 -10.15 -1.12
CA ILE A 86 7.57 -10.36 0.23
C ILE A 86 7.74 -9.01 0.93
N GLY A 87 8.33 -8.02 0.25
CA GLY A 87 8.51 -6.68 0.77
C GLY A 87 7.18 -6.00 1.07
N TYR A 88 6.24 -6.03 0.12
CA TYR A 88 4.92 -5.42 0.26
C TYR A 88 4.11 -6.03 1.41
N ILE A 89 4.04 -7.36 1.50
CA ILE A 89 3.32 -8.05 2.59
C ILE A 89 3.99 -7.77 3.92
N SER A 90 5.32 -7.85 4.01
CA SER A 90 6.06 -7.56 5.25
C SER A 90 5.83 -6.12 5.72
N PHE A 91 5.75 -5.17 4.78
CA PHE A 91 5.40 -3.79 5.05
C PHE A 91 3.97 -3.64 5.58
N CYS A 92 2.98 -4.26 4.93
CA CYS A 92 1.60 -4.26 5.41
C CYS A 92 1.47 -4.90 6.79
N VAL A 93 2.13 -6.03 7.05
CA VAL A 93 2.16 -6.68 8.37
C VAL A 93 2.79 -5.78 9.41
N GLY A 94 3.90 -5.10 9.10
CA GLY A 94 4.52 -4.12 9.99
C GLY A 94 3.57 -2.97 10.33
N ALA A 95 2.88 -2.42 9.33
CA ALA A 95 1.89 -1.36 9.52
C ALA A 95 0.70 -1.82 10.39
N LEU A 96 0.20 -3.04 10.17
CA LEU A 96 -0.88 -3.62 10.97
C LEU A 96 -0.43 -3.94 12.40
N ASN A 97 0.80 -4.41 12.59
CA ASN A 97 1.37 -4.66 13.92
C ASN A 97 1.43 -3.40 14.79
N CYS A 98 1.47 -2.22 14.18
CA CYS A 98 1.39 -0.94 14.89
C CYS A 98 -0.02 -0.52 15.29
N LEU A 99 -1.07 -1.27 14.90
CA LEU A 99 -2.46 -0.93 15.25
C LEU A 99 -2.77 -1.25 16.74
N PRO A 100 -3.68 -0.48 17.35
CA PRO A 100 -4.07 -0.65 18.75
C PRO A 100 -5.13 -1.73 18.93
N VAL A 101 -4.85 -2.96 18.48
CA VAL A 101 -5.76 -4.11 18.62
C VAL A 101 -5.00 -5.28 19.25
N ALA A 102 -5.49 -5.85 20.34
CA ALA A 102 -4.88 -7.07 20.91
C ALA A 102 -5.09 -8.23 19.92
N PRO A 103 -4.07 -9.06 19.57
CA PRO A 103 -2.77 -9.27 20.23
C PRO A 103 -1.57 -8.47 19.66
N LEU A 104 -1.78 -7.47 18.80
CA LEU A 104 -0.72 -6.74 18.08
C LEU A 104 0.12 -5.86 19.04
N ASP A 105 1.44 -5.85 18.85
CA ASP A 105 2.41 -5.13 19.70
C ASP A 105 2.20 -3.61 19.72
N GLY A 106 1.54 -3.08 18.70
CA GLY A 106 1.20 -1.67 18.53
C GLY A 106 0.28 -1.12 19.61
N LYS A 107 -0.42 -1.96 20.37
CA LYS A 107 -1.27 -1.52 21.49
C LYS A 107 -0.48 -0.72 22.53
N TYR A 108 0.78 -1.09 22.79
CA TYR A 108 1.62 -0.40 23.78
C TYR A 108 2.13 0.94 23.24
N VAL A 109 2.65 0.93 22.01
CA VAL A 109 3.15 2.14 21.33
C VAL A 109 2.03 3.16 21.16
N PHE A 110 0.85 2.72 20.73
CA PHE A 110 -0.30 3.60 20.56
C PHE A 110 -0.82 4.11 21.92
N ARG A 111 -0.83 3.27 22.97
CA ARG A 111 -1.19 3.70 24.33
C ARG A 111 -0.24 4.79 24.83
N ASP A 112 1.06 4.67 24.58
CA ASP A 112 2.04 5.70 24.95
C ASP A 112 1.81 7.00 24.19
N ILE A 113 1.57 6.94 22.87
CA ILE A 113 1.22 8.13 22.06
C ILE A 113 -0.07 8.77 22.58
N ALA A 114 -1.09 7.98 22.89
CA ALA A 114 -2.36 8.46 23.43
C ALA A 114 -2.20 9.07 24.83
N LEU A 115 -1.34 8.50 25.68
CA LEU A 115 -1.01 9.06 27.00
C LEU A 115 -0.23 10.37 26.91
N SER A 116 0.71 10.48 25.96
CA SER A 116 1.44 11.71 25.68
C SER A 116 0.50 12.79 25.13
N GLY A 117 -0.37 12.43 24.18
CA GLY A 117 -1.37 13.34 23.63
C GLY A 117 -2.39 13.81 24.66
N ALA A 118 -2.91 12.91 25.50
CA ALA A 118 -3.80 13.26 26.60
C ALA A 118 -3.14 14.18 27.63
N GLY A 119 -1.83 14.04 27.85
CA GLY A 119 -1.02 14.92 28.71
C GLY A 119 -0.94 16.38 28.22
N LEU A 120 -1.14 16.62 26.92
CA LEU A 120 -1.27 17.98 26.38
C LEU A 120 -2.61 18.63 26.74
N ILE A 121 -3.65 17.82 26.99
CA ILE A 121 -5.02 18.28 27.24
C ILE A 121 -5.30 18.39 28.74
N THR A 122 -4.84 17.41 29.52
CA THR A 122 -5.10 17.35 30.96
C THR A 122 -3.86 16.87 31.71
N LYS A 123 -3.58 17.51 32.85
CA LYS A 123 -2.49 17.13 33.76
C LYS A 123 -2.91 16.11 34.82
N ASP A 124 -4.21 15.81 34.87
CA ASP A 124 -4.78 14.82 35.78
C ASP A 124 -4.51 13.41 35.26
N GLU A 125 -3.72 12.64 36.00
CA GLU A 125 -3.26 11.31 35.60
C GLU A 125 -4.42 10.33 35.43
N GLU A 126 -5.42 10.37 36.32
CA GLU A 126 -6.56 9.46 36.27
C GLU A 126 -7.42 9.75 35.03
N ARG A 127 -7.55 11.02 34.67
CA ARG A 127 -8.26 11.45 33.46
C ARG A 127 -7.50 11.11 32.19
N ARG A 128 -6.16 11.21 32.19
CA ARG A 128 -5.30 10.81 31.07
C ARG A 128 -5.43 9.31 30.77
N GLU A 129 -5.36 8.46 31.80
CA GLU A 129 -5.48 7.01 31.61
C GLU A 129 -6.84 6.62 31.06
N ARG A 130 -7.93 7.20 31.60
CA ARG A 130 -9.30 6.96 31.09
C ARG A 130 -9.45 7.38 29.63
N MET A 131 -8.93 8.56 29.26
CA MET A 131 -8.99 9.04 27.87
C MET A 131 -8.17 8.16 26.92
N SER A 132 -6.98 7.73 27.32
CA SER A 132 -6.12 6.85 26.51
C SER A 132 -6.78 5.48 26.29
N ASN A 133 -7.27 4.84 27.36
CA ASN A 133 -7.95 3.55 27.25
C ASN A 133 -9.23 3.64 26.42
N ALA A 134 -10.02 4.71 26.59
CA ALA A 134 -11.21 4.93 25.77
C ALA A 134 -10.86 5.14 24.29
N ALA A 135 -9.80 5.89 23.98
CA ALA A 135 -9.35 6.11 22.61
C ALA A 135 -8.87 4.81 21.94
N VAL A 136 -8.07 4.00 22.65
CA VAL A 136 -7.62 2.68 22.20
C VAL A 136 -8.81 1.78 21.89
N HIS A 137 -9.77 1.67 22.80
CA HIS A 137 -10.96 0.81 22.62
C HIS A 137 -11.88 1.33 21.51
N ALA A 138 -12.09 2.64 21.42
CA ALA A 138 -12.91 3.24 20.37
C ALA A 138 -12.31 2.99 18.99
N LEU A 139 -10.98 3.16 18.84
CA LEU A 139 -10.29 2.88 17.58
C LEU A 139 -10.33 1.39 17.23
N ALA A 140 -10.14 0.49 18.20
CA ALA A 140 -10.27 -0.94 17.98
C ALA A 140 -11.69 -1.33 17.51
N LEU A 141 -12.72 -0.77 18.14
CA LEU A 141 -14.12 -0.98 17.75
C LEU A 141 -14.43 -0.41 16.36
N LEU A 142 -13.90 0.77 16.03
CA LEU A 142 -14.07 1.38 14.71
C LEU A 142 -13.44 0.52 13.61
N LEU A 143 -12.22 0.03 13.83
CA LEU A 143 -11.54 -0.88 12.90
C LEU A 143 -12.32 -2.19 12.73
N PHE A 144 -12.77 -2.79 13.83
CA PHE A 144 -13.59 -4.00 13.79
C PHE A 144 -14.91 -3.76 13.04
N ALA A 145 -15.61 -2.67 13.35
CA ALA A 145 -16.86 -2.30 12.67
C ALA A 145 -16.65 -2.06 11.17
N SER A 146 -15.53 -1.44 10.78
CA SER A 146 -15.15 -1.24 9.38
C SER A 146 -14.97 -2.56 8.64
N ILE A 147 -14.29 -3.54 9.27
CA ILE A 147 -14.11 -4.89 8.69
C ILE A 147 -15.46 -5.59 8.56
N VAL A 148 -16.29 -5.58 9.61
CA VAL A 148 -17.64 -6.17 9.58
C VAL A 148 -18.50 -5.52 8.49
N PHE A 149 -18.42 -4.20 8.36
CA PHE A 149 -19.11 -3.45 7.32
C PHE A 149 -18.66 -3.87 5.91
N LEU A 150 -17.37 -4.11 5.69
CA LEU A 150 -16.85 -4.60 4.40
C LEU A 150 -17.51 -5.92 3.96
N PHE A 151 -17.79 -6.81 4.91
CA PHE A 151 -18.49 -8.06 4.62
C PHE A 151 -19.98 -7.86 4.40
N ILE A 152 -20.65 -7.01 5.17
CA ILE A 152 -22.10 -6.79 5.12
C ILE A 152 -22.52 -5.89 3.94
N ALA A 153 -21.71 -4.89 3.59
CA ALA A 153 -21.98 -3.91 2.54
C ALA A 153 -22.40 -4.54 1.19
N PRO A 154 -21.70 -5.55 0.64
CA PRO A 154 -22.14 -6.19 -0.59
C PRO A 154 -23.48 -6.93 -0.46
N TYR A 155 -23.85 -7.44 0.71
CA TYR A 155 -25.16 -8.11 0.90
C TYR A 155 -26.32 -7.11 1.02
N LEU A 156 -26.11 -5.96 1.67
CA LEU A 156 -27.14 -4.91 1.77
C LEU A 156 -27.49 -4.31 0.40
N VAL A 157 -26.49 -4.16 -0.48
CA VAL A 157 -26.70 -3.65 -1.84
C VAL A 157 -27.48 -4.64 -2.71
N HIS A 158 -27.28 -5.95 -2.53
CA HIS A 158 -28.01 -6.96 -3.30
C HIS A 158 -29.45 -7.18 -2.81
N LEU A 159 -29.77 -6.90 -1.54
CA LEU A 159 -31.13 -7.05 -0.99
C LEU A 159 -32.12 -5.99 -1.52
N HIS A 160 -31.61 -4.89 -2.11
CA HIS A 160 -32.40 -3.78 -2.64
C HIS A 160 -32.54 -3.78 -4.18
N ARG A 161 -32.14 -4.86 -4.87
CA ARG A 161 -32.48 -5.14 -6.28
C ARG A 161 -33.45 -6.31 -6.37
#